data_AF-T1P9N2-F1
#
_entry.id   AF-T1P9N2-F1
#
_cell.length_a   1.000
_cell.length_b   1.000
_cell.length_c   1.000
_cell.angle_alpha   90.00
_cell.angle_beta   90.00
_cell.angle_gamma   90.00
#
_symmetry.space_group_name_H-M   'P 1'
#
loop_
_entity.id
_entity.type
_entity.pdbx_description
1 polymer ?
#
loop_
_entity_poly.entity_id
_entity_poly.type
_entity_poly.pdbx_seq_one_letter_code
_entity_poly.pdbx_strand_id
1 'polypeptide(L)'
;MMTDGGCMTPQSEQEKVFQWINELAHPETREAALLELSKKRETVTDLAPMLWHSFGTIAALLQEIINIYPSINPATLTAHQSNRVCNALALLQCVASHPDTRTVFLQAQIPLFLYPFLQTTSKTRPFEYLRLTSLGVIGALVKTDEQEVITFLLTSEIIPLCLRIMEFGSELSKTVATFILQKILLDESGLSYVCQTYERFSHVAIILGKMVIQLAKEPSARLLKHVVRCYLRLSDNPRAREALRQCLPDQLRDATFSVCLQDDKSTKHWLQLLIKNLELGAVPPTDPRQIGMSPLTS
;
A
#
# COMPACT_ATOMS: atom_id res chain seq x y z
N MET A 1 49.74 11.83 -17.73
CA MET A 1 48.27 11.85 -17.85
C MET A 1 47.73 10.82 -16.87
N MET A 2 47.47 11.24 -15.64
CA MET A 2 46.71 10.46 -14.66
C MET A 2 45.43 11.25 -14.46
N THR A 3 44.30 10.66 -14.85
CA THR A 3 42.97 11.20 -14.65
C THR A 3 42.64 11.13 -13.17
N ASP A 4 42.57 12.28 -12.54
CA ASP A 4 42.23 12.48 -11.13
C ASP A 4 40.74 12.16 -10.93
N GLY A 5 40.46 10.96 -10.45
CA GLY A 5 39.13 10.55 -10.01
C GLY A 5 38.83 11.20 -8.67
N GLY A 6 38.45 12.47 -8.71
CA GLY A 6 38.18 13.27 -7.51
C GLY A 6 37.06 12.66 -6.65
N CYS A 7 37.45 12.08 -5.51
CA CYS A 7 36.53 11.73 -4.43
C CYS A 7 36.01 13.05 -3.81
N MET A 8 34.72 13.35 -3.99
CA MET A 8 34.12 14.56 -3.43
C MET A 8 34.11 14.48 -1.89
N THR A 9 34.47 15.58 -1.22
CA THR A 9 34.45 15.64 0.24
C THR A 9 33.01 15.73 0.76
N PRO A 10 32.67 15.17 1.94
CA PRO A 10 31.30 15.15 2.49
C PRO A 10 30.65 16.54 2.59
N GLN A 11 31.46 17.56 2.87
CA GLN A 11 31.01 18.95 2.98
C GLN A 11 30.54 19.52 1.63
N SER A 12 31.22 19.16 0.53
CA SER A 12 30.83 19.57 -0.83
C SER A 12 29.54 18.90 -1.32
N GLU A 13 29.22 17.70 -0.80
CA GLU A 13 28.00 16.99 -1.15
C GLU A 13 26.78 17.62 -0.47
N GLN A 14 26.93 18.03 0.80
CA GLN A 14 25.87 18.68 1.54
C GLN A 14 25.50 20.06 0.96
N GLU A 15 26.51 20.83 0.52
CA GLU A 15 26.29 22.11 -0.18
C GLU A 15 25.46 21.95 -1.46
N LYS A 16 25.75 20.90 -2.24
CA LYS A 16 24.96 20.59 -3.45
C LYS A 16 23.52 20.25 -3.14
N VAL A 17 23.26 19.51 -2.06
CA VAL A 17 21.90 19.18 -1.63
C VAL A 17 21.12 20.46 -1.30
N PHE A 18 21.71 21.38 -0.53
CA PHE A 18 21.08 22.67 -0.24
C PHE A 18 20.84 23.50 -1.50
N GLN A 19 21.80 23.50 -2.43
CA GLN A 19 21.65 24.18 -3.71
C GLN A 19 20.44 23.62 -4.49
N TRP A 20 20.34 22.30 -4.66
CA TRP A 20 19.21 21.70 -5.36
C TRP A 20 17.87 21.96 -4.66
N ILE A 21 17.83 21.95 -3.32
CA ILE A 21 16.60 22.28 -2.58
C ILE A 21 16.15 23.72 -2.88
N ASN A 22 17.08 24.68 -2.93
CA ASN A 22 16.76 26.06 -3.30
C ASN A 22 16.30 26.16 -4.76
N GLU A 23 16.93 25.42 -5.66
CA GLU A 23 16.57 25.35 -7.09
C GLU A 23 15.17 24.76 -7.34
N LEU A 24 14.55 24.07 -6.38
CA LEU A 24 13.16 23.63 -6.49
C LEU A 24 12.16 24.80 -6.53
N ALA A 25 12.50 25.96 -5.96
CA ALA A 25 11.62 27.12 -5.96
C ALA A 25 11.39 27.67 -7.38
N HIS A 26 12.40 27.59 -8.25
CA HIS A 26 12.38 28.20 -9.58
C HIS A 26 11.96 27.21 -10.67
N PRO A 27 10.92 27.49 -11.48
CA PRO A 27 10.43 26.56 -12.51
C PRO A 27 11.48 26.08 -13.52
N GLU A 28 12.46 26.92 -13.84
CA GLU A 28 13.52 26.64 -14.84
C GLU A 28 14.54 25.61 -14.35
N THR A 29 14.84 25.60 -13.05
CA THR A 29 15.84 24.71 -12.43
C THR A 29 15.23 23.50 -11.75
N ARG A 30 13.93 23.57 -11.42
CA ARG A 30 13.23 22.59 -10.61
C ARG A 30 13.32 21.17 -11.17
N GLU A 31 13.22 20.99 -12.49
CA GLU A 31 13.25 19.65 -13.08
C GLU A 31 14.58 18.93 -12.86
N ALA A 32 15.70 19.62 -13.04
CA ALA A 32 17.03 19.07 -12.79
C ALA A 32 17.22 18.78 -11.29
N ALA A 33 16.81 19.71 -10.43
CA ALA A 33 16.88 19.55 -8.98
C ALA A 33 16.04 18.35 -8.48
N LEU A 34 14.83 18.14 -9.01
CA LEU A 34 13.99 16.99 -8.70
C LEU A 34 14.71 15.68 -9.02
N LEU A 35 15.36 15.59 -10.18
CA LEU A 35 16.08 14.40 -10.61
C LEU A 35 17.30 14.10 -9.72
N GLU A 36 18.08 15.12 -9.35
CA GLU A 36 19.26 14.91 -8.52
C GLU A 36 18.89 14.59 -7.06
N LEU A 37 17.91 15.31 -6.49
CA LEU A 37 17.43 15.03 -5.14
C LEU A 37 16.78 13.65 -5.02
N SER A 38 16.03 13.20 -6.05
CA SER A 38 15.39 11.88 -6.01
C SER A 38 16.40 10.74 -5.96
N LYS A 39 17.61 10.92 -6.51
CA LYS A 39 18.73 9.96 -6.40
C LYS A 39 19.41 9.98 -5.03
N LYS A 40 19.30 11.09 -4.28
CA LYS A 40 19.96 11.30 -2.98
C LYS A 40 19.13 10.83 -1.77
N ARG A 41 17.89 10.42 -2.00
CA ARG A 41 16.94 9.97 -0.96
C ARG A 41 17.45 8.84 -0.05
N GLU A 42 18.35 7.98 -0.54
CA GLU A 42 18.88 6.84 0.24
C GLU A 42 20.21 7.19 0.93
N THR A 43 20.94 8.19 0.44
CA THR A 43 22.27 8.56 0.93
C THR A 43 22.24 9.71 1.91
N VAL A 44 21.24 10.59 1.84
CA VAL A 44 21.08 11.76 2.71
C VAL A 44 19.96 11.48 3.72
N THR A 45 20.33 11.10 4.94
CA THR A 45 19.38 10.70 6.00
C THR A 45 18.42 11.81 6.37
N ASP A 46 18.92 13.04 6.45
CA ASP A 46 18.19 14.20 6.95
C ASP A 46 17.47 14.98 5.82
N LEU A 47 17.37 14.37 4.64
CA LEU A 47 16.77 15.02 3.47
C LEU A 47 15.30 15.42 3.72
N ALA A 48 14.54 14.58 4.41
CA ALA A 48 13.13 14.85 4.70
C ALA A 48 12.92 16.13 5.55
N PRO A 49 13.57 16.29 6.71
CA PRO A 49 13.56 17.55 7.45
C PRO A 49 14.04 18.75 6.62
N MET A 50 15.11 18.60 5.83
CA MET A 50 15.60 19.67 4.95
C MET A 50 14.52 20.11 3.95
N LEU A 51 13.87 19.16 3.27
CA LEU A 51 12.79 19.44 2.32
C LEU A 51 11.58 20.09 2.98
N TRP A 52 11.22 19.66 4.20
CA TRP A 52 10.04 20.16 4.90
C TRP A 52 10.22 21.59 5.42
N HIS A 53 11.40 21.89 5.98
CA HIS A 53 11.67 23.17 6.62
C HIS A 53 12.22 24.24 5.66
N SER A 54 12.62 23.86 4.44
CA SER A 54 12.98 24.81 3.40
C SER A 54 11.76 25.56 2.85
N PHE A 55 11.90 26.87 2.72
CA PHE A 55 10.81 27.76 2.31
C PHE A 55 10.28 27.41 0.91
N GLY A 56 8.98 27.15 0.81
CA GLY A 56 8.30 26.91 -0.46
C GLY A 56 8.57 25.54 -1.10
N THR A 57 9.44 24.71 -0.55
CA THR A 57 9.82 23.42 -1.14
C THR A 57 8.64 22.45 -1.25
N ILE A 58 7.89 22.22 -0.17
CA ILE A 58 6.70 21.37 -0.20
C ILE A 58 5.62 21.92 -1.15
N ALA A 59 5.43 23.23 -1.18
CA ALA A 59 4.51 23.88 -2.12
C ALA A 59 4.93 23.66 -3.59
N ALA A 60 6.23 23.72 -3.89
CA ALA A 60 6.76 23.41 -5.22
C ALA A 60 6.51 21.94 -5.60
N LEU A 61 6.69 20.98 -4.67
CA LEU A 61 6.38 19.57 -4.92
C LEU A 61 4.88 19.34 -5.17
N LEU A 62 4.00 20.02 -4.43
CA LEU A 62 2.56 19.97 -4.66
C LEU A 62 2.18 20.59 -6.01
N GLN A 63 2.85 21.67 -6.42
CA GLN A 63 2.64 22.29 -7.73
C GLN A 63 2.97 21.30 -8.86
N GLU A 64 4.03 20.49 -8.73
CA GLU A 64 4.36 19.44 -9.70
C GLU A 64 3.25 18.38 -9.82
N ILE A 65 2.56 18.05 -8.71
CA ILE A 65 1.41 17.15 -8.73
C ILE A 65 0.22 17.80 -9.44
N ILE A 66 -0.15 19.02 -9.05
CA ILE A 66 -1.33 19.73 -9.56
C ILE A 66 -1.21 19.98 -11.07
N ASN A 67 -0.01 20.31 -11.55
CA ASN A 67 0.25 20.54 -12.97
C ASN A 67 0.01 19.30 -13.85
N ILE A 68 -0.06 18.11 -13.26
CA ILE A 68 -0.36 16.86 -13.99
C ILE A 68 -1.86 16.61 -14.11
N TYR A 69 -2.71 17.17 -13.25
CA TYR A 69 -4.15 16.92 -13.25
C TYR A 69 -4.83 17.12 -14.63
N PRO A 70 -4.49 18.15 -15.43
CA PRO A 70 -5.07 18.30 -16.77
C PRO A 70 -4.72 17.16 -17.74
N SER A 71 -3.61 16.44 -17.52
CA SER A 71 -3.18 15.29 -18.33
C SER A 71 -3.69 13.94 -17.79
N ILE A 72 -4.41 13.94 -16.67
CA ILE A 72 -5.04 12.74 -16.10
C ILE A 72 -6.36 12.42 -16.80
N ASN A 73 -7.16 13.45 -17.08
CA ASN A 73 -8.43 13.32 -17.78
C ASN A 73 -8.64 14.50 -18.75
N PRO A 74 -8.53 14.30 -20.08
CA PRO A 74 -8.30 13.03 -20.79
C PRO A 74 -6.90 12.45 -20.52
N ALA A 75 -6.74 11.14 -20.75
CA ALA A 75 -5.51 10.41 -20.41
C ALA A 75 -4.35 10.68 -21.39
N THR A 76 -3.77 11.88 -21.33
CA THR A 76 -2.74 12.39 -22.25
C THR A 76 -1.34 12.47 -21.64
N LEU A 77 -1.15 11.93 -20.42
CA LEU A 77 0.12 11.93 -19.71
C LEU A 77 1.27 11.30 -20.52
N THR A 78 2.31 12.09 -20.77
CA THR A 78 3.52 11.65 -21.46
C THR A 78 4.52 10.96 -20.53
N ALA A 79 5.47 10.21 -21.09
CA ALA A 79 6.54 9.59 -20.32
C ALA A 79 7.43 10.62 -19.59
N HIS A 80 7.74 11.74 -20.24
CA HIS A 80 8.51 12.82 -19.63
C HIS A 80 7.78 13.42 -18.42
N GLN A 81 6.50 13.80 -18.58
CA GLN A 81 5.69 14.34 -17.47
C GLN A 81 5.59 13.35 -16.30
N SER A 82 5.34 12.07 -16.59
CA SER A 82 5.28 11.01 -15.58
C SER A 82 6.61 10.87 -14.82
N ASN A 83 7.74 10.83 -15.51
CA ASN A 83 9.06 10.75 -14.87
C ASN A 83 9.33 11.94 -13.95
N ARG A 84 9.03 13.16 -14.43
CA ARG A 84 9.22 14.40 -13.67
C ARG A 84 8.40 14.42 -12.39
N VAL A 85 7.10 14.17 -12.46
CA VAL A 85 6.25 14.15 -11.25
C VAL A 85 6.61 12.98 -10.34
N CYS A 86 7.04 11.84 -10.87
CA CYS A 86 7.47 10.71 -10.03
C CYS A 86 8.74 11.03 -9.23
N ASN A 87 9.63 11.90 -9.72
CA ASN A 87 10.74 12.41 -8.90
C ASN A 87 10.21 13.24 -7.72
N ALA A 88 9.20 14.10 -7.92
CA ALA A 88 8.56 14.84 -6.83
C ALA A 88 7.86 13.90 -5.83
N LEU A 89 7.14 12.89 -6.32
CA LEU A 89 6.52 11.86 -5.48
C LEU A 89 7.56 11.06 -4.69
N ALA A 90 8.74 10.78 -5.26
CA ALA A 90 9.83 10.10 -4.57
C ALA A 90 10.38 10.94 -3.40
N LEU A 91 10.42 12.26 -3.52
CA LEU A 91 10.77 13.17 -2.42
C LEU A 91 9.66 13.23 -1.37
N LEU A 92 8.39 13.29 -1.77
CA LEU A 92 7.27 13.22 -0.82
C LEU A 92 7.23 11.87 -0.08
N GLN A 93 7.64 10.78 -0.73
CA GLN A 93 7.82 9.49 -0.07
C GLN A 93 8.89 9.55 1.03
N CYS A 94 10.01 10.27 0.78
CA CYS A 94 11.05 10.50 1.77
C CYS A 94 10.48 11.24 2.99
N VAL A 95 9.76 12.35 2.76
CA VAL A 95 9.08 13.14 3.81
C VAL A 95 8.06 12.30 4.59
N ALA A 96 7.25 11.48 3.90
CA ALA A 96 6.29 10.58 4.55
C ALA A 96 6.95 9.48 5.40
N SER A 97 8.16 9.06 5.02
CA SER A 97 8.88 7.99 5.71
C SER A 97 9.65 8.43 6.95
N HIS A 98 9.98 9.71 7.08
CA HIS A 98 10.82 10.22 8.16
C HIS A 98 9.99 10.56 9.42
N PRO A 99 10.43 10.14 10.63
CA PRO A 99 9.66 10.35 11.86
C PRO A 99 9.35 11.83 12.14
N ASP A 100 10.30 12.73 11.92
CA ASP A 100 10.12 14.16 12.24
C ASP A 100 9.14 14.89 11.32
N THR A 101 8.89 14.37 10.11
CA THR A 101 8.06 15.05 9.11
C THR A 101 6.75 14.31 8.80
N ARG A 102 6.60 13.04 9.22
CA ARG A 102 5.42 12.22 8.91
C ARG A 102 4.12 12.81 9.46
N THR A 103 4.13 13.21 10.72
CA THR A 103 2.93 13.76 11.38
C THR A 103 2.46 15.03 10.67
N VAL A 104 3.38 15.95 10.40
CA VAL A 104 3.07 17.22 9.72
C VAL A 104 2.70 17.01 8.24
N PHE A 105 3.27 15.99 7.57
CA PHE A 105 2.86 15.58 6.23
C PHE A 105 1.41 15.08 6.19
N LEU A 106 1.01 14.30 7.20
CA LEU A 106 -0.36 13.80 7.35
C LEU A 106 -1.34 14.92 7.69
N GLN A 107 -0.99 15.79 8.64
CA GLN A 107 -1.79 16.95 9.05
C GLN A 107 -2.01 17.96 7.92
N ALA A 108 -1.03 18.10 7.02
CA ALA A 108 -1.15 18.90 5.81
C ALA A 108 -2.02 18.24 4.72
N GLN A 109 -2.58 17.04 4.97
CA GLN A 109 -3.45 16.31 4.06
C GLN A 109 -2.85 16.04 2.67
N ILE A 110 -1.52 16.02 2.57
CA ILE A 110 -0.79 15.81 1.30
C ILE A 110 -1.22 14.52 0.57
N PRO A 111 -1.50 13.38 1.25
CA PRO A 111 -1.96 12.18 0.56
C PRO A 111 -3.19 12.38 -0.36
N LEU A 112 -4.08 13.33 -0.04
CA LEU A 112 -5.29 13.58 -0.82
C LEU A 112 -4.98 14.07 -2.25
N PHE A 113 -3.85 14.75 -2.44
CA PHE A 113 -3.37 15.18 -3.76
C PHE A 113 -2.95 13.99 -4.64
N LEU A 114 -2.74 12.81 -4.07
CA LEU A 114 -2.31 11.62 -4.81
C LEU A 114 -3.50 10.77 -5.28
N TYR A 115 -4.69 10.95 -4.70
CA TYR A 115 -5.85 10.11 -4.99
C TYR A 115 -6.34 10.23 -6.44
N PRO A 116 -6.32 11.41 -7.10
CA PRO A 116 -6.61 11.50 -8.53
C PRO A 116 -5.70 10.60 -9.38
N PHE A 117 -4.44 10.42 -9.00
CA PHE A 117 -3.52 9.51 -9.70
C PHE A 117 -3.90 8.04 -9.51
N LEU A 118 -4.29 7.66 -8.29
CA LEU A 118 -4.73 6.29 -7.96
C LEU A 118 -6.07 5.91 -8.62
N GLN A 119 -6.90 6.89 -8.97
CA GLN A 119 -8.18 6.66 -9.66
C GLN A 119 -8.04 6.34 -11.15
N THR A 120 -6.86 6.63 -11.75
CA THR A 120 -6.63 6.44 -13.19
C THR A 120 -6.69 4.98 -13.62
N THR A 121 -7.19 4.75 -14.83
CA THR A 121 -7.40 3.39 -15.38
C THR A 121 -6.55 3.09 -16.62
N SER A 122 -5.91 4.10 -17.22
CA SER A 122 -5.04 3.92 -18.38
C SER A 122 -3.88 2.98 -18.05
N LYS A 123 -3.65 1.99 -18.92
CA LYS A 123 -2.61 0.96 -18.77
C LYS A 123 -1.29 1.31 -19.45
N THR A 124 -1.14 2.54 -19.96
CA THR A 124 0.13 2.95 -20.56
C THR A 124 1.21 3.05 -19.48
N ARG A 125 2.47 2.82 -19.87
CA ARG A 125 3.61 2.86 -18.95
C ARG A 125 3.68 4.15 -18.09
N PRO A 126 3.43 5.36 -18.62
CA PRO A 126 3.41 6.58 -17.81
C PRO A 126 2.39 6.56 -16.66
N PHE A 127 1.19 6.01 -16.89
CA PHE A 127 0.15 5.93 -15.88
C PHE A 127 0.38 4.81 -14.86
N GLU A 128 0.88 3.65 -15.30
CA GLU A 128 1.28 2.57 -14.37
C GLU A 128 2.39 3.04 -13.43
N TYR A 129 3.40 3.75 -13.95
CA TYR A 129 4.49 4.28 -13.14
C TYR A 129 4.02 5.35 -12.15
N LEU A 130 3.12 6.23 -12.59
CA LEU A 130 2.51 7.25 -11.74
C LEU A 130 1.75 6.63 -10.57
N ARG A 131 0.90 5.62 -10.83
CA ARG A 131 0.16 4.90 -9.79
C ARG A 131 1.09 4.19 -8.82
N LEU A 132 2.09 3.47 -9.33
CA LEU A 132 3.04 2.74 -8.49
C LEU A 132 3.81 3.67 -7.55
N THR A 133 4.29 4.82 -8.06
CA THR A 133 5.03 5.79 -7.26
C THR A 133 4.12 6.46 -6.22
N SER A 134 2.88 6.77 -6.59
CA SER A 134 1.88 7.32 -5.65
C SER A 134 1.54 6.34 -4.53
N LEU A 135 1.34 5.05 -4.86
CA LEU A 135 1.18 3.98 -3.86
C LEU A 135 2.42 3.84 -2.97
N GLY A 136 3.61 4.11 -3.50
CA GLY A 136 4.86 4.13 -2.74
C GLY A 136 4.85 5.14 -1.60
N VAL A 137 4.25 6.32 -1.80
CA VAL A 137 4.06 7.35 -0.75
C VAL A 137 3.11 6.85 0.33
N ILE A 138 1.93 6.34 -0.05
CA ILE A 138 0.95 5.79 0.91
C ILE A 138 1.53 4.58 1.65
N GLY A 139 2.24 3.72 0.94
CA GLY A 139 2.96 2.57 1.47
C GLY A 139 4.02 2.95 2.49
N ALA A 140 4.68 4.12 2.34
CA ALA A 140 5.63 4.62 3.33
C ALA A 140 4.95 5.08 4.62
N LEU A 141 3.76 5.70 4.53
CA LEU A 141 2.99 6.11 5.72
C LEU A 141 2.55 4.91 6.56
N VAL A 142 1.99 3.87 5.93
CA VAL A 142 1.46 2.71 6.67
C VAL A 142 2.55 1.75 7.17
N LYS A 143 3.82 1.98 6.81
CA LYS A 143 4.92 1.13 7.29
C LYS A 143 5.19 1.27 8.78
N THR A 144 4.84 2.40 9.40
CA THR A 144 5.13 2.67 10.81
C THR A 144 4.09 2.17 11.78
N ASP A 145 2.99 1.59 11.29
CA ASP A 145 1.91 1.03 12.12
C ASP A 145 1.26 2.05 13.06
N GLU A 146 1.32 3.35 12.71
CA GLU A 146 0.70 4.42 13.48
C GLU A 146 -0.81 4.49 13.28
N GLN A 147 -1.55 4.51 14.38
CA GLN A 147 -3.02 4.54 14.37
C GLN A 147 -3.60 5.80 13.73
N GLU A 148 -2.93 6.95 13.87
CA GLU A 148 -3.35 8.22 13.25
C GLU A 148 -3.35 8.12 11.72
N VAL A 149 -2.33 7.46 11.15
CA VAL A 149 -2.24 7.18 9.70
C VAL A 149 -3.41 6.31 9.25
N ILE A 150 -3.69 5.21 9.97
CA ILE A 150 -4.81 4.33 9.62
C ILE A 150 -6.14 5.09 9.69
N THR A 151 -6.36 5.86 10.76
CA THR A 151 -7.58 6.67 10.93
C THR A 151 -7.77 7.64 9.77
N PHE A 152 -6.73 8.41 9.41
CA PHE A 152 -6.76 9.31 8.25
C PHE A 152 -7.12 8.56 6.96
N LEU A 153 -6.47 7.42 6.71
CA LEU A 153 -6.70 6.63 5.50
C LEU A 153 -8.12 6.05 5.40
N LEU A 154 -8.71 5.65 6.54
CA LEU A 154 -10.10 5.21 6.59
C LEU A 154 -11.07 6.36 6.28
N THR A 155 -10.87 7.53 6.92
CA THR A 155 -11.74 8.70 6.72
C THR A 155 -11.65 9.30 5.32
N SER A 156 -10.56 9.04 4.60
CA SER A 156 -10.32 9.56 3.25
C SER A 156 -10.62 8.55 2.13
N GLU A 157 -11.18 7.37 2.44
CA GLU A 157 -11.59 6.37 1.45
C GLU A 157 -10.45 5.75 0.61
N ILE A 158 -9.31 5.42 1.23
CA ILE A 158 -8.21 4.74 0.50
C ILE A 158 -8.57 3.30 0.04
N ILE A 159 -9.46 2.62 0.78
CA ILE A 159 -9.76 1.19 0.56
C ILE A 159 -10.35 0.95 -0.84
N PRO A 160 -11.39 1.67 -1.30
CA PRO A 160 -11.89 1.55 -2.68
C PRO A 160 -10.80 1.72 -3.76
N LEU A 161 -9.86 2.65 -3.55
CA LEU A 161 -8.75 2.88 -4.49
C LEU A 161 -7.80 1.68 -4.52
N CYS A 162 -7.44 1.15 -3.33
CA CYS A 162 -6.60 -0.05 -3.24
C CYS A 162 -7.28 -1.25 -3.89
N LEU A 163 -8.57 -1.49 -3.63
CA LEU A 163 -9.31 -2.62 -4.20
C LEU A 163 -9.38 -2.56 -5.74
N ARG A 164 -9.59 -1.37 -6.32
CA ARG A 164 -9.57 -1.19 -7.79
C ARG A 164 -8.20 -1.55 -8.37
N ILE A 165 -7.12 -1.11 -7.72
CA ILE A 165 -5.75 -1.40 -8.18
C ILE A 165 -5.41 -2.88 -7.99
N MET A 166 -5.83 -3.48 -6.87
CA MET A 166 -5.70 -4.91 -6.60
C MET A 166 -6.38 -5.77 -7.68
N GLU A 167 -7.48 -5.29 -8.24
CA GLU A 167 -8.19 -6.00 -9.32
C GLU A 167 -7.52 -5.81 -10.69
N PHE A 168 -7.20 -4.57 -11.07
CA PHE A 168 -6.86 -4.22 -12.46
C PHE A 168 -5.43 -3.73 -12.72
N GLY A 169 -4.64 -3.49 -11.68
CA GLY A 169 -3.28 -2.93 -11.81
C GLY A 169 -2.22 -3.94 -12.27
N SER A 170 -1.01 -3.43 -12.53
CA SER A 170 0.20 -4.27 -12.69
C SER A 170 0.51 -5.08 -11.43
N GLU A 171 1.27 -6.16 -11.57
CA GLU A 171 1.67 -7.02 -10.43
C GLU A 171 2.31 -6.23 -9.29
N LEU A 172 3.23 -5.30 -9.62
CA LEU A 172 3.87 -4.43 -8.62
C LEU A 172 2.85 -3.54 -7.92
N SER A 173 1.93 -2.92 -8.65
CA SER A 173 0.88 -2.06 -8.07
C SER A 173 -0.08 -2.87 -7.19
N LYS A 174 -0.47 -4.09 -7.63
CA LYS A 174 -1.26 -5.03 -6.84
C LYS A 174 -0.55 -5.39 -5.53
N THR A 175 0.74 -5.64 -5.58
CA THR A 175 1.56 -5.96 -4.40
C THR A 175 1.54 -4.81 -3.38
N VAL A 176 1.80 -3.58 -3.83
CA VAL A 176 1.81 -2.41 -2.92
C VAL A 176 0.40 -2.09 -2.39
N ALA A 177 -0.63 -2.15 -3.24
CA ALA A 177 -2.02 -1.91 -2.82
C ALA A 177 -2.50 -2.96 -1.80
N THR A 178 -2.15 -4.24 -2.00
CA THR A 178 -2.47 -5.31 -1.04
C THR A 178 -1.69 -5.14 0.26
N PHE A 179 -0.43 -4.70 0.20
CA PHE A 179 0.35 -4.35 1.38
C PHE A 179 -0.30 -3.21 2.20
N ILE A 180 -0.80 -2.16 1.54
CA ILE A 180 -1.54 -1.07 2.20
C ILE A 180 -2.81 -1.61 2.86
N LEU A 181 -3.62 -2.39 2.13
CA LEU A 181 -4.82 -3.01 2.69
C LEU A 181 -4.48 -3.92 3.88
N GLN A 182 -3.40 -4.70 3.78
CA GLN A 182 -2.93 -5.55 4.87
C GLN A 182 -2.63 -4.70 6.11
N LYS A 183 -1.88 -3.61 5.98
CA LYS A 183 -1.55 -2.72 7.12
C LYS A 183 -2.80 -2.14 7.76
N ILE A 184 -3.80 -1.74 6.95
CA ILE A 184 -5.11 -1.29 7.47
C ILE A 184 -5.81 -2.41 8.24
N LEU A 185 -5.86 -3.63 7.69
CA LEU A 185 -6.49 -4.77 8.36
C LEU A 185 -5.78 -5.18 9.66
N LEU A 186 -4.47 -4.98 9.76
CA LEU A 186 -3.72 -5.30 10.98
C LEU A 186 -4.14 -4.43 12.17
N ASP A 187 -4.53 -3.19 11.92
CA ASP A 187 -5.08 -2.30 12.93
C ASP A 187 -6.52 -2.71 13.31
N GLU A 188 -6.87 -2.58 14.59
CA GLU A 188 -8.20 -2.95 15.10
C GLU A 188 -9.32 -2.08 14.51
N SER A 189 -9.07 -0.78 14.32
CA SER A 189 -10.05 0.13 13.72
C SER A 189 -10.27 -0.20 12.24
N GLY A 190 -9.20 -0.55 11.52
CA GLY A 190 -9.27 -0.96 10.12
C GLY A 190 -9.98 -2.29 9.91
N LEU A 191 -9.70 -3.31 10.73
CA LEU A 191 -10.44 -4.58 10.71
C LEU A 191 -11.93 -4.35 11.01
N SER A 192 -12.23 -3.59 12.07
CA SER A 192 -13.60 -3.26 12.44
C SER A 192 -14.34 -2.52 11.30
N TYR A 193 -13.68 -1.56 10.65
CA TYR A 193 -14.25 -0.81 9.53
C TYR A 193 -14.61 -1.71 8.34
N VAL A 194 -13.70 -2.61 7.94
CA VAL A 194 -13.90 -3.54 6.82
C VAL A 194 -15.02 -4.54 7.13
N CYS A 195 -15.07 -5.04 8.37
CA CYS A 195 -16.06 -6.03 8.80
C CYS A 195 -17.36 -5.40 9.34
N GLN A 196 -17.51 -4.07 9.32
CA GLN A 196 -18.67 -3.36 9.86
C GLN A 196 -19.95 -3.76 9.13
N THR A 197 -19.92 -3.73 7.81
CA THR A 197 -21.04 -4.08 6.94
C THR A 197 -20.70 -5.29 6.08
N TYR A 198 -21.73 -6.05 5.71
CA TYR A 198 -21.57 -7.18 4.79
C TYR A 198 -21.03 -6.74 3.42
N GLU A 199 -21.46 -5.58 2.93
CA GLU A 199 -21.02 -5.04 1.63
C GLU A 199 -19.52 -4.74 1.60
N ARG A 200 -18.98 -4.09 2.64
CA ARG A 200 -17.54 -3.79 2.70
C ARG A 200 -16.70 -5.06 2.77
N PHE A 201 -17.07 -5.98 3.65
CA PHE A 201 -16.38 -7.27 3.77
C PHE A 201 -16.46 -8.08 2.47
N SER A 202 -17.66 -8.21 1.90
CA SER A 202 -17.87 -9.03 0.69
C SER A 202 -17.10 -8.48 -0.50
N HIS A 203 -17.04 -7.16 -0.67
CA HIS A 203 -16.23 -6.55 -1.73
C HIS A 203 -14.74 -6.90 -1.56
N VAL A 204 -14.18 -6.76 -0.35
CA VAL A 204 -12.78 -7.14 -0.07
C VAL A 204 -12.54 -8.63 -0.35
N ALA A 205 -13.43 -9.51 0.13
CA ALA A 205 -13.31 -10.95 -0.06
C ALA A 205 -13.39 -11.35 -1.55
N ILE A 206 -14.28 -10.74 -2.33
CA ILE A 206 -14.40 -10.98 -3.77
C ILE A 206 -13.11 -10.61 -4.50
N ILE A 207 -12.52 -9.45 -4.20
CA ILE A 207 -11.28 -9.03 -4.86
C ILE A 207 -10.12 -9.95 -4.47
N LEU A 208 -9.96 -10.28 -3.18
CA LEU A 208 -8.95 -11.25 -2.74
C LEU A 208 -9.15 -12.62 -3.41
N GLY A 209 -10.39 -13.07 -3.57
CA GLY A 209 -10.71 -14.34 -4.26
C GLY A 209 -10.30 -14.32 -5.74
N LYS A 210 -10.61 -13.25 -6.47
CA LYS A 210 -10.14 -13.05 -7.85
C LYS A 210 -8.61 -13.07 -7.94
N MET A 211 -7.93 -12.46 -6.98
CA MET A 211 -6.46 -12.45 -6.93
C MET A 211 -5.89 -13.85 -6.70
N VAL A 212 -6.49 -14.66 -5.82
CA VAL A 212 -6.08 -16.06 -5.62
C VAL A 212 -6.20 -16.86 -6.93
N ILE A 213 -7.31 -16.71 -7.64
CA ILE A 213 -7.52 -17.38 -8.93
C ILE A 213 -6.47 -16.95 -9.96
N GLN A 214 -6.08 -15.67 -9.98
CA GLN A 214 -5.01 -15.17 -10.84
C GLN A 214 -3.64 -15.73 -10.43
N LEU A 215 -3.33 -15.75 -9.13
CA LEU A 215 -2.06 -16.27 -8.59
C LEU A 215 -1.86 -17.76 -8.88
N ALA A 216 -2.94 -18.53 -8.98
CA ALA A 216 -2.87 -19.94 -9.38
C ALA A 216 -2.41 -20.12 -10.85
N LYS A 217 -2.62 -19.12 -11.70
CA LYS A 217 -2.21 -19.12 -13.12
C LYS A 217 -0.85 -18.46 -13.31
N GLU A 218 -0.63 -17.33 -12.64
CA GLU A 218 0.58 -16.52 -12.71
C GLU A 218 1.13 -16.33 -11.28
N PRO A 219 1.99 -17.25 -10.79
CA PRO A 219 2.44 -17.23 -9.41
C PRO A 219 3.29 -15.99 -9.07
N SER A 220 2.95 -15.33 -7.97
CA SER A 220 3.77 -14.27 -7.36
C SER A 220 3.81 -14.47 -5.84
N ALA A 221 4.95 -14.95 -5.33
CA ALA A 221 5.13 -15.25 -3.91
C ALA A 221 4.93 -14.00 -3.03
N ARG A 222 5.40 -12.84 -3.49
CA ARG A 222 5.25 -11.56 -2.76
C ARG A 222 3.79 -11.16 -2.62
N LEU A 223 3.03 -11.27 -3.70
CA LEU A 223 1.61 -10.94 -3.69
C LEU A 223 0.80 -11.96 -2.86
N LEU A 224 1.06 -13.25 -3.04
CA LEU A 224 0.42 -14.33 -2.28
C LEU A 224 0.61 -14.16 -0.77
N LYS A 225 1.81 -13.78 -0.32
CA LYS A 225 2.10 -13.48 1.08
C LYS A 225 1.14 -12.45 1.69
N HIS A 226 0.91 -11.34 0.98
CA HIS A 226 -0.02 -10.31 1.43
C HIS A 226 -1.48 -10.78 1.40
N VAL A 227 -1.88 -11.49 0.34
CA VAL A 227 -3.23 -12.06 0.21
C VAL A 227 -3.54 -13.02 1.37
N VAL A 228 -2.65 -13.95 1.68
CA VAL A 228 -2.79 -14.88 2.81
C VAL A 228 -2.87 -14.12 4.13
N ARG A 229 -2.03 -13.10 4.32
CA ARG A 229 -2.03 -12.31 5.57
C ARG A 229 -3.32 -11.52 5.77
N CYS A 230 -3.92 -11.01 4.69
CA CYS A 230 -5.24 -10.36 4.72
C CYS A 230 -6.34 -11.34 5.12
N TYR A 231 -6.41 -12.53 4.49
CA TYR A 231 -7.41 -13.55 4.87
C TYR A 231 -7.25 -14.01 6.32
N LEU A 232 -6.01 -14.26 6.76
CA LEU A 232 -5.73 -14.62 8.15
C LEU A 232 -6.27 -13.55 9.10
N ARG A 233 -6.00 -12.27 8.83
CA ARG A 233 -6.50 -11.18 9.68
C ARG A 233 -8.02 -11.05 9.66
N LEU A 234 -8.65 -11.22 8.50
CA LEU A 234 -10.12 -11.24 8.40
C LEU A 234 -10.73 -12.36 9.24
N SER A 235 -10.04 -13.50 9.39
CA SER A 235 -10.52 -14.63 10.22
C SER A 235 -10.56 -14.34 11.73
N ASP A 236 -9.92 -13.26 12.18
CA ASP A 236 -10.00 -12.82 13.58
C ASP A 236 -11.38 -12.23 13.91
N ASN A 237 -12.08 -11.67 12.91
CA ASN A 237 -13.44 -11.16 13.09
C ASN A 237 -14.46 -12.31 13.01
N PRO A 238 -15.33 -12.52 14.02
CA PRO A 238 -16.25 -13.66 14.04
C PRO A 238 -17.21 -13.73 12.85
N ARG A 239 -17.72 -12.58 12.36
CA ARG A 239 -18.68 -12.51 11.24
C ARG A 239 -17.97 -12.81 9.92
N ALA A 240 -16.79 -12.23 9.71
CA ALA A 240 -15.99 -12.49 8.51
C ALA A 240 -15.51 -13.95 8.49
N ARG A 241 -15.09 -14.49 9.62
CA ARG A 241 -14.71 -15.91 9.78
C ARG A 241 -15.82 -16.86 9.34
N GLU A 242 -17.06 -16.61 9.76
CA GLU A 242 -18.22 -17.41 9.34
C GLU A 242 -18.39 -17.39 7.81
N ALA A 243 -18.38 -16.20 7.22
CA ALA A 243 -18.52 -16.05 5.78
C ALA A 243 -17.35 -16.70 5.02
N LEU A 244 -16.11 -16.58 5.52
CA LEU A 244 -14.93 -17.19 4.91
C LEU A 244 -14.98 -18.72 4.91
N ARG A 245 -15.71 -19.38 5.82
CA ARG A 245 -15.92 -20.84 5.72
C ARG A 245 -16.60 -21.20 4.40
N GLN A 246 -17.50 -20.35 3.92
CA GLN A 246 -18.27 -20.59 2.70
C GLN A 246 -17.57 -20.07 1.44
N CYS A 247 -16.81 -18.98 1.54
CA CYS A 247 -16.26 -18.29 0.36
C CYS A 247 -14.74 -18.28 0.22
N LEU A 248 -13.97 -18.90 1.12
CA LEU A 248 -12.52 -19.03 0.94
C LEU A 248 -12.22 -19.81 -0.36
N PRO A 249 -11.36 -19.31 -1.26
CA PRO A 249 -11.00 -20.01 -2.50
C PRO A 249 -10.36 -21.37 -2.24
N ASP A 250 -10.75 -22.40 -3.01
CA ASP A 250 -10.26 -23.77 -2.84
C ASP A 250 -8.75 -23.91 -3.06
N GLN A 251 -8.15 -23.05 -3.88
CA GLN A 251 -6.70 -23.02 -4.11
C GLN A 251 -5.89 -22.70 -2.83
N LEU A 252 -6.53 -22.09 -1.82
CA LEU A 252 -5.91 -21.88 -0.50
C LEU A 252 -6.12 -23.07 0.45
N ARG A 253 -6.99 -24.03 0.10
CA ARG A 253 -7.25 -25.25 0.88
C ARG A 253 -6.50 -26.45 0.32
N ASP A 254 -6.27 -26.48 -0.99
CA ASP A 254 -5.61 -27.58 -1.67
C ASP A 254 -4.08 -27.36 -1.79
N ALA A 255 -3.45 -28.21 -2.60
CA ALA A 255 -2.00 -28.18 -2.81
C ALA A 255 -1.52 -27.14 -3.85
N THR A 256 -2.40 -26.30 -4.41
CA THR A 256 -2.10 -25.38 -5.54
C THR A 256 -0.85 -24.54 -5.31
N PHE A 257 -0.69 -23.96 -4.11
CA PHE A 257 0.44 -23.09 -3.79
C PHE A 257 1.61 -23.79 -3.09
N SER A 258 1.62 -25.12 -2.98
CA SER A 258 2.63 -25.86 -2.22
C SER A 258 4.06 -25.57 -2.71
N VAL A 259 4.26 -25.51 -4.02
CA VAL A 259 5.56 -25.21 -4.64
C VAL A 259 5.94 -23.74 -4.41
N CYS A 260 5.00 -22.82 -4.61
CA CYS A 260 5.23 -21.37 -4.41
C CYS A 260 5.60 -21.03 -2.95
N LEU A 261 5.08 -21.80 -1.99
CA LEU A 261 5.27 -21.60 -0.55
C LEU A 261 6.37 -22.47 0.06
N GLN A 262 7.12 -23.23 -0.75
CA GLN A 262 8.11 -24.19 -0.24
C GLN A 262 9.16 -23.50 0.65
N ASP A 263 9.66 -22.34 0.22
CA ASP A 263 10.71 -21.60 0.92
C ASP A 263 10.17 -20.50 1.85
N ASP A 264 8.89 -20.11 1.71
CA ASP A 264 8.26 -19.10 2.57
C ASP A 264 7.54 -19.74 3.76
N LYS A 265 8.35 -20.09 4.77
CA LYS A 265 7.87 -20.68 6.04
C LYS A 265 6.83 -19.81 6.75
N SER A 266 6.94 -18.48 6.64
CA SER A 266 6.02 -17.56 7.31
C SER A 266 4.64 -17.61 6.68
N THR A 267 4.57 -17.50 5.35
CA THR A 267 3.29 -17.55 4.62
C THR A 267 2.63 -18.92 4.75
N LYS A 268 3.43 -20.01 4.71
CA LYS A 268 2.93 -21.36 4.96
C LYS A 268 2.30 -21.50 6.35
N HIS A 269 2.95 -20.98 7.39
CA HIS A 269 2.41 -20.98 8.75
C HIS A 269 1.12 -20.15 8.85
N TRP A 270 1.06 -18.97 8.23
CA TRP A 270 -0.14 -18.13 8.21
C TRP A 270 -1.32 -18.81 7.51
N LEU A 271 -1.07 -19.52 6.41
CA LEU A 271 -2.10 -20.28 5.71
C LEU A 271 -2.66 -21.41 6.59
N GLN A 272 -1.78 -22.15 7.28
CA GLN A 272 -2.21 -23.20 8.21
C GLN A 272 -3.06 -22.64 9.36
N LEU A 273 -2.66 -21.49 9.93
CA LEU A 273 -3.43 -20.85 10.99
C LEU A 273 -4.79 -20.34 10.49
N LEU A 274 -4.85 -19.81 9.26
CA LEU A 274 -6.11 -19.42 8.63
C LEU A 274 -7.05 -20.62 8.53
N ILE A 275 -6.59 -21.75 7.98
CA ILE A 275 -7.42 -22.96 7.88
C ILE A 275 -7.90 -23.43 9.26
N LYS A 276 -7.01 -23.49 10.25
CA LYS A 276 -7.36 -23.83 11.63
C LYS A 276 -8.42 -22.90 12.23
N ASN A 277 -8.32 -21.58 12.00
CA ASN A 277 -9.30 -20.61 12.49
C ASN A 277 -10.69 -20.85 11.89
N LEU A 278 -10.77 -21.33 10.65
CA LEU A 278 -12.04 -21.66 10.00
C LEU A 278 -12.63 -22.97 10.52
N GLU A 279 -11.81 -23.92 10.97
CA GLU A 279 -12.26 -25.21 11.52
C GLU A 279 -12.79 -25.09 12.97
N LEU A 280 -12.17 -24.26 13.80
CA LEU A 280 -12.43 -24.15 15.26
C LEU A 280 -13.84 -23.67 15.68
N GLY A 281 -14.75 -23.40 14.74
CA GLY A 281 -16.14 -23.02 15.03
C GLY A 281 -17.20 -23.85 14.30
N ALA A 282 -16.83 -25.00 13.72
CA ALA A 282 -17.79 -25.98 13.23
C ALA A 282 -18.44 -26.69 14.43
N VAL A 283 -19.45 -26.08 15.05
CA VAL A 283 -20.38 -26.85 15.89
C VAL A 283 -21.14 -27.76 14.92
N PRO A 284 -21.03 -29.11 15.03
CA PRO A 284 -21.87 -29.98 14.23
C PRO A 284 -23.33 -29.66 14.55
N PRO A 285 -24.26 -29.73 13.58
CA PRO A 285 -25.67 -29.55 13.88
C PRO A 285 -26.03 -30.55 14.99
N THR A 286 -26.36 -30.05 16.18
CA THR A 286 -26.86 -30.87 17.28
C THR A 286 -28.11 -31.58 16.78
N ASP A 287 -28.06 -32.90 16.72
CA ASP A 287 -29.22 -33.74 16.39
C ASP A 287 -30.35 -33.39 17.36
N PRO A 288 -31.51 -32.87 16.89
CA PRO A 288 -32.63 -32.50 17.76
C PRO A 288 -33.20 -33.69 18.56
N ARG A 289 -32.73 -34.92 18.31
CA ARG A 289 -33.13 -36.15 19.00
C ARG A 289 -32.37 -36.43 20.31
N GLN A 290 -31.36 -35.64 20.68
CA GLN A 290 -30.59 -35.84 21.93
C GLN A 290 -31.03 -34.98 23.12
N ILE A 291 -32.12 -34.20 23.01
CA ILE A 291 -32.73 -33.55 24.17
C ILE A 291 -33.57 -34.60 24.92
N GLY A 292 -32.88 -35.47 25.65
CA GLY A 292 -33.47 -36.45 26.55
C GLY A 292 -34.17 -35.76 27.72
N MET A 293 -35.43 -36.11 27.94
CA MET A 293 -36.24 -35.71 29.08
C MET A 293 -35.54 -36.06 30.40
N SER A 294 -35.32 -35.07 31.27
CA SER A 294 -35.03 -35.31 32.68
C SER A 294 -36.33 -35.69 33.41
N PRO A 295 -36.39 -36.79 34.17
CA PRO A 295 -37.56 -37.09 35.00
C PRO A 295 -37.58 -36.15 36.22
N LEU A 296 -38.74 -35.53 36.44
CA LEU A 296 -39.06 -34.83 37.68
C LEU A 296 -39.18 -35.86 38.80
N THR A 297 -38.25 -35.83 39.75
CA THR A 297 -38.35 -36.57 41.02
C THR A 297 -39.26 -35.80 41.98
N SER A 298 -40.32 -36.45 42.45
CA SER A 298 -41.01 -36.18 43.72
C SER A 298 -40.92 -37.44 44.56
#